data_AF-A0A0P1EQT2-F1
#
_entry.id   AF-A0A0P1EQT2-F1
#
_cell.length_a   1.000
_cell.length_b   1.000
_cell.length_c   1.000
_cell.angle_alpha   90.00
_cell.angle_beta   90.00
_cell.angle_gamma   90.00
#
_symmetry.space_group_name_H-M   'P 1'
#
loop_
_entity.id
_entity.type
_entity.pdbx_description
1 polymer ?
#
loop_
_entity_poly.entity_id
_entity_poly.type
_entity_poly.pdbx_seq_one_letter_code
_entity_poly.pdbx_strand_id
1 'polypeptide(L)'
;MPISTHILPELSLVLRRYSGKITMAEIRQAVAKAHAHPDYRPSMNEVEDHLDITAVDIGFDEMKTFALDVQAYNNARGGATEHIMILSKNPVLDAIEMYQTFIDLSGESGHVHVLAGYPEVFALLDLPADLLPLLPEGCLTEAHLIDQRTQDDT
;
A
#
# COMPACT_ATOMS: atom_id res chain seq x y z
N MET A 1 7.73 12.52 10.73
CA MET A 1 6.42 12.24 10.08
C MET A 1 6.20 10.75 10.20
N PRO A 2 5.01 10.31 10.62
CA PRO A 2 4.77 8.88 10.83
C PRO A 2 4.62 8.09 9.53
N ILE A 3 4.40 8.77 8.39
CA ILE A 3 4.29 8.16 7.07
C ILE A 3 5.47 8.61 6.20
N SER A 4 6.27 7.67 5.72
CA SER A 4 7.22 7.90 4.62
C SER A 4 6.59 7.48 3.30
N THR A 5 6.93 8.16 2.21
CA THR A 5 6.40 7.88 0.87
C THR A 5 7.54 7.83 -0.13
N HIS A 6 7.61 6.76 -0.90
CA HIS A 6 8.60 6.50 -1.94
C HIS A 6 7.85 6.28 -3.25
N ILE A 7 8.19 7.07 -4.28
CA ILE A 7 7.69 6.88 -5.65
C ILE A 7 8.82 6.18 -6.40
N LEU A 8 8.54 4.95 -6.85
CA LEU A 8 9.51 4.05 -7.48
C LEU A 8 9.06 3.79 -8.91
N PRO A 9 9.34 4.71 -9.86
CA PRO A 9 8.80 4.65 -11.20
C PRO A 9 9.28 3.44 -12.00
N GLU A 10 10.50 2.95 -11.74
CA GLU A 10 11.06 1.74 -12.36
C GLU A 10 10.28 0.48 -11.97
N LEU A 11 9.66 0.47 -10.79
CA LEU A 11 8.81 -0.60 -10.28
C LEU A 11 7.32 -0.35 -10.53
N SER A 12 6.96 0.79 -11.13
CA SER A 12 5.58 1.27 -11.23
C SER A 12 4.85 1.20 -9.86
N LEU A 13 5.54 1.62 -8.79
CA LEU A 13 5.13 1.40 -7.41
C LEU A 13 5.18 2.70 -6.59
N VAL A 14 4.14 2.92 -5.79
CA VAL A 14 4.15 3.84 -4.66
C VAL A 14 4.24 3.02 -3.39
N LEU A 15 5.27 3.24 -2.58
CA LEU A 15 5.43 2.60 -1.28
C LEU A 15 5.22 3.65 -0.18
N ARG A 16 4.26 3.44 0.71
CA ARG A 16 4.17 4.23 1.95
C ARG A 16 4.41 3.33 3.15
N ARG A 17 5.24 3.79 4.09
CA ARG A 17 5.53 3.09 5.34
C ARG A 17 5.01 3.89 6.51
N TYR A 18 4.19 3.27 7.33
CA TYR A 18 3.49 3.87 8.44
C TYR A 18 4.13 3.43 9.75
N SER A 19 4.34 4.37 10.65
CA SER A 19 5.03 4.15 11.92
C SER A 19 4.43 4.99 13.04
N GLY A 20 4.35 4.43 14.25
CA GLY A 20 3.83 5.13 15.41
C GLY A 20 2.31 5.34 15.37
N LYS A 21 1.84 6.49 15.85
CA LYS A 21 0.40 6.84 15.85
C LYS A 21 0.02 7.46 14.50
N ILE A 22 -1.05 6.94 13.88
CA ILE A 22 -1.57 7.40 12.59
C ILE A 22 -2.92 8.10 12.75
N THR A 23 -3.08 9.23 12.06
CA THR A 23 -4.33 9.99 11.93
C THR A 23 -4.75 10.14 10.46
N MET A 24 -6.04 10.42 10.22
CA MET A 24 -6.54 10.63 8.84
C MET A 24 -5.87 11.83 8.15
N ALA A 25 -5.53 12.88 8.91
CA ALA A 25 -4.85 14.06 8.37
C ALA A 25 -3.48 13.71 7.78
N GLU A 26 -2.73 12.83 8.45
CA GLU A 26 -1.41 12.38 7.99
C GLU A 26 -1.53 11.52 6.73
N ILE A 27 -2.53 10.64 6.67
CA ILE A 27 -2.82 9.83 5.47
C ILE A 27 -3.11 10.75 4.28
N ARG A 28 -4.02 11.71 4.44
CA ARG A 28 -4.38 12.66 3.38
C ARG A 28 -3.18 13.48 2.92
N GLN A 29 -2.32 13.91 3.84
CA GLN A 29 -1.09 14.62 3.50
C GLN A 29 -0.13 13.74 2.69
N ALA A 30 0.06 12.48 3.09
CA ALA A 30 0.93 11.53 2.39
C ALA A 30 0.41 11.21 0.97
N VAL A 31 -0.90 10.99 0.83
CA VAL A 31 -1.55 10.76 -0.48
C VAL A 31 -1.43 12.00 -1.37
N ALA A 32 -1.75 13.19 -0.86
CA ALA A 32 -1.61 14.42 -1.62
C ALA A 32 -0.16 14.67 -2.07
N LYS A 33 0.82 14.37 -1.20
CA LYS A 33 2.24 14.49 -1.53
C LYS A 33 2.65 13.50 -2.62
N ALA A 34 2.17 12.26 -2.57
CA ALA A 34 2.40 11.26 -3.62
C ALA A 34 1.85 11.73 -4.96
N HIS A 35 0.59 12.19 -4.99
CA HIS A 35 -0.08 12.64 -6.20
C HIS A 35 0.55 13.90 -6.81
N ALA A 36 1.23 14.72 -6.01
CA ALA A 36 1.96 15.90 -6.46
C ALA A 36 3.38 15.58 -6.98
N HIS A 37 3.86 14.34 -6.80
CA HIS A 37 5.20 13.95 -7.24
C HIS A 37 5.27 13.87 -8.78
N PRO A 38 6.32 14.41 -9.43
CA PRO A 38 6.39 14.46 -10.90
C PRO A 38 6.39 13.08 -11.56
N ASP A 39 6.94 12.07 -10.88
CA ASP A 39 7.03 10.70 -11.41
C ASP A 39 5.79 9.84 -11.08
N TYR A 40 4.85 10.34 -10.27
CA TYR A 40 3.65 9.59 -9.93
C TYR A 40 2.77 9.41 -11.17
N ARG A 41 2.26 8.18 -11.35
CA ARG A 41 1.29 7.84 -12.40
C ARG A 41 0.10 7.14 -11.78
N PRO A 42 -1.15 7.42 -12.20
CA PRO A 42 -2.35 6.78 -11.65
C PRO A 42 -2.37 5.25 -11.79
N SER A 43 -1.61 4.68 -12.72
CA SER A 43 -1.51 3.22 -12.93
C SER A 43 -0.49 2.53 -12.02
N MET A 44 0.15 3.25 -11.09
CA MET A 44 1.13 2.65 -10.17
C MET A 44 0.40 1.88 -9.08
N ASN A 45 0.90 0.70 -8.74
CA ASN A 45 0.41 -0.03 -7.57
C ASN A 45 0.77 0.74 -6.29
N GLU A 46 -0.07 0.66 -5.27
CA GLU A 46 0.21 1.30 -3.99
C GLU A 46 0.41 0.24 -2.91
N VAL A 47 1.62 0.15 -2.36
CA VAL A 47 1.95 -0.71 -1.21
C VAL A 47 1.95 0.13 0.06
N GLU A 48 1.10 -0.25 1.01
CA GLU A 48 0.91 0.37 2.31
C GLU A 48 1.45 -0.55 3.41
N ASP A 49 2.65 -0.23 3.93
CA ASP A 49 3.34 -0.98 4.96
C ASP A 49 2.93 -0.48 6.36
N HIS A 50 2.13 -1.28 7.07
CA HIS A 50 1.59 -0.95 8.38
C HIS A 50 2.31 -1.65 9.55
N LEU A 51 3.46 -2.28 9.30
CA LEU A 51 4.14 -3.16 10.28
C LEU A 51 4.52 -2.44 11.58
N ASP A 52 4.83 -1.14 11.51
CA ASP A 52 5.37 -0.33 12.61
C ASP A 52 4.34 0.62 13.25
N ILE A 53 3.04 0.47 12.93
CA ILE A 53 1.97 1.27 13.55
C ILE A 53 1.74 0.83 15.00
N THR A 54 1.68 1.79 15.91
CA THR A 54 1.42 1.55 17.34
C THR A 54 0.03 1.97 17.78
N ALA A 55 -0.64 2.86 17.04
CA ALA A 55 -2.01 3.31 17.31
C ALA A 55 -2.65 3.92 16.06
N VAL A 56 -3.98 3.81 15.97
CA VAL A 56 -4.78 4.46 14.93
C VAL A 56 -5.82 5.36 15.59
N ASP A 57 -5.93 6.58 15.09
CA ASP A 57 -6.91 7.59 15.52
C ASP A 57 -7.64 8.10 14.29
N ILE A 58 -8.58 7.25 13.83
CA ILE A 58 -9.37 7.47 12.63
C ILE A 58 -10.81 7.04 12.93
N GLY A 59 -11.74 7.97 12.81
CA GLY A 59 -13.16 7.71 12.96
C GLY A 59 -13.80 7.10 11.72
N PHE A 60 -15.01 6.57 11.89
CA PHE A 60 -15.82 6.01 10.81
C PHE A 60 -16.11 6.99 9.68
N ASP A 61 -16.59 8.18 10.02
CA ASP A 61 -16.95 9.20 9.02
C ASP A 61 -15.73 9.71 8.24
N GLU A 62 -14.58 9.80 8.93
CA GLU A 62 -13.31 10.18 8.30
C GLU A 62 -12.87 9.14 7.27
N MET A 63 -12.91 7.86 7.64
CA MET A 63 -12.56 6.76 6.74
C MET A 63 -13.53 6.65 5.57
N LYS A 64 -14.83 6.79 5.83
CA LYS A 64 -15.86 6.78 4.78
C LYS A 64 -15.63 7.89 3.76
N THR A 65 -15.38 9.10 4.23
CA THR A 65 -15.11 10.25 3.37
C THR A 65 -13.83 10.03 2.57
N PHE A 66 -12.79 9.49 3.21
CA PHE A 66 -11.53 9.18 2.54
C PHE A 66 -11.70 8.13 1.44
N ALA A 67 -12.41 7.03 1.70
CA ALA A 67 -12.67 6.01 0.69
C ALA A 67 -13.43 6.56 -0.53
N LEU A 68 -14.43 7.42 -0.30
CA LEU A 68 -15.17 8.11 -1.37
C LEU A 68 -14.26 9.07 -2.17
N ASP A 69 -13.34 9.76 -1.50
CA ASP A 69 -12.38 10.65 -2.18
C ASP A 69 -11.41 9.86 -3.07
N VAL A 70 -10.89 8.73 -2.56
CA VAL A 70 -10.01 7.82 -3.33
C VAL A 70 -10.75 7.26 -4.54
N GLN A 71 -11.99 6.83 -4.35
CA GLN A 71 -12.85 6.36 -5.42
C GLN A 71 -13.04 7.43 -6.50
N ALA A 72 -13.48 8.63 -6.12
CA ALA A 72 -13.70 9.73 -7.05
C ALA A 72 -12.42 10.07 -7.85
N TYR A 73 -11.26 9.98 -7.18
CA TYR A 73 -9.96 10.19 -7.81
C TYR A 73 -9.59 9.10 -8.82
N ASN A 74 -9.77 7.82 -8.48
CA ASN A 74 -9.47 6.69 -9.37
C ASN A 74 -10.38 6.71 -10.62
N ASN A 75 -11.68 6.92 -10.43
CA ASN A 75 -12.65 7.09 -11.51
C ASN A 75 -12.27 8.18 -12.51
N ALA A 76 -11.88 9.36 -12.00
CA ALA A 76 -11.53 10.50 -12.85
C ALA A 76 -10.29 10.22 -13.73
N ARG A 77 -9.50 9.20 -13.41
CA ARG A 77 -8.22 8.90 -14.07
C ARG A 77 -8.20 7.57 -14.83
N GLY A 78 -9.35 6.88 -14.92
CA GLY A 78 -9.58 5.84 -15.92
C GLY A 78 -8.97 4.48 -15.61
N GLY A 79 -8.79 4.13 -14.34
CA GLY A 79 -8.31 2.81 -13.96
C GLY A 79 -8.46 2.51 -12.49
N ALA A 80 -8.53 1.21 -12.18
CA ALA A 80 -8.35 0.73 -10.83
C ALA A 80 -6.88 0.69 -10.46
N THR A 81 -6.61 1.14 -9.24
CA THR A 81 -5.32 1.01 -8.58
C THR A 81 -5.38 -0.21 -7.69
N GLU A 82 -4.39 -1.10 -7.79
CA GLU A 82 -4.19 -2.16 -6.81
C GLU A 82 -3.66 -1.52 -5.53
N HIS A 83 -4.39 -1.68 -4.43
CA HIS A 83 -3.96 -1.27 -3.10
C HIS A 83 -3.50 -2.52 -2.34
N ILE A 84 -2.23 -2.58 -1.98
CA ILE A 84 -1.62 -3.74 -1.33
C ILE A 84 -1.22 -3.33 0.08
N MET A 85 -1.90 -3.87 1.08
CA MET A 85 -1.69 -3.55 2.49
C MET A 85 -0.90 -4.66 3.16
N ILE A 86 0.23 -4.32 3.78
CA ILE A 86 1.03 -5.25 4.59
C ILE A 86 0.66 -5.07 6.06
N LEU A 87 0.30 -6.16 6.74
CA LEU A 87 -0.11 -6.14 8.15
C LEU A 87 0.64 -7.15 9.02
N SER A 88 1.16 -6.71 10.17
CA SER A 88 1.76 -7.62 11.18
C SER A 88 0.83 -8.00 12.33
N LYS A 89 -0.11 -7.15 12.77
CA LYS A 89 -1.18 -7.39 13.79
C LYS A 89 -1.91 -6.09 14.22
N ASN A 90 -2.96 -6.25 15.04
CA ASN A 90 -3.77 -5.21 15.70
C ASN A 90 -2.92 -4.09 16.33
N PRO A 91 -3.24 -2.77 16.21
CA PRO A 91 -4.59 -2.16 16.16
C PRO A 91 -5.11 -1.69 14.79
N VAL A 92 -4.40 -1.99 13.70
CA VAL A 92 -4.69 -1.40 12.37
C VAL A 92 -5.81 -2.13 11.61
N LEU A 93 -6.10 -3.37 12.01
CA LEU A 93 -7.00 -4.26 11.28
C LEU A 93 -8.40 -3.65 11.11
N ASP A 94 -8.99 -3.13 12.20
CA ASP A 94 -10.33 -2.52 12.18
C ASP A 94 -10.43 -1.35 11.17
N ALA A 95 -9.38 -0.53 11.07
CA ALA A 95 -9.36 0.60 10.14
C ALA A 95 -9.28 0.13 8.68
N ILE A 96 -8.51 -0.92 8.41
CA ILE A 96 -8.37 -1.51 7.07
C ILE A 96 -9.64 -2.23 6.66
N GLU A 97 -10.24 -3.02 7.54
CA GLU A 97 -11.53 -3.68 7.29
C GLU A 97 -12.63 -2.65 7.00
N MET A 98 -12.62 -1.53 7.73
CA MET A 98 -13.53 -0.43 7.47
C MET A 98 -13.29 0.21 6.09
N TYR A 99 -12.04 0.48 5.72
CA TYR A 99 -11.70 1.00 4.40
C TYR A 99 -12.11 0.03 3.28
N GLN A 100 -11.73 -1.25 3.40
CA GLN A 100 -12.10 -2.33 2.48
C GLN A 100 -13.61 -2.36 2.26
N THR A 101 -14.38 -2.35 3.35
CA THR A 101 -15.85 -2.38 3.28
C THR A 101 -16.39 -1.22 2.45
N PHE A 102 -15.83 -0.02 2.59
CA PHE A 102 -16.28 1.13 1.79
C PHE A 102 -15.88 1.03 0.32
N ILE A 103 -14.68 0.53 0.02
CA ILE A 103 -14.26 0.29 -1.36
C ILE A 103 -15.15 -0.78 -2.02
N ASP A 104 -15.43 -1.89 -1.34
CA ASP A 104 -16.27 -2.98 -1.87
C ASP A 104 -17.71 -2.52 -2.15
N LEU A 105 -18.30 -1.74 -1.24
CA LEU A 105 -19.64 -1.19 -1.40
C LEU A 105 -19.76 -0.20 -2.56
N SER A 106 -18.64 0.38 -2.99
CA SER A 106 -18.61 1.42 -4.02
C SER A 106 -18.71 0.86 -5.45
N GLY A 107 -18.50 -0.45 -5.62
CA GLY A 107 -18.70 -1.16 -6.89
C GLY A 107 -17.59 -0.98 -7.94
N GLU A 108 -16.43 -0.47 -7.52
CA GLU A 108 -15.30 -0.19 -8.40
C GLU A 108 -14.21 -1.26 -8.39
N SER A 109 -13.36 -1.24 -9.42
CA SER A 109 -12.34 -2.23 -9.73
C SER A 109 -11.08 -2.19 -8.85
N GLY A 110 -11.03 -1.34 -7.82
CA GLY A 110 -9.88 -1.26 -6.93
C GLY A 110 -9.81 -2.50 -6.04
N HIS A 111 -8.78 -3.32 -6.20
CA HIS A 111 -8.56 -4.48 -5.34
C HIS A 111 -7.68 -4.07 -4.17
N VAL A 112 -8.13 -4.42 -2.97
CA VAL A 112 -7.33 -4.30 -1.75
C VAL A 112 -6.87 -5.70 -1.37
N HIS A 113 -5.55 -5.89 -1.32
CA HIS A 113 -4.93 -7.13 -0.87
C HIS A 113 -4.36 -6.92 0.53
N VAL A 114 -4.69 -7.81 1.46
CA VAL A 114 -4.13 -7.78 2.81
C VAL A 114 -3.15 -8.94 2.96
N LEU A 115 -1.87 -8.60 3.07
CA LEU A 115 -0.74 -9.54 3.04
C LEU A 115 0.04 -9.51 4.36
N ALA A 116 0.71 -10.61 4.68
CA ALA A 116 1.46 -10.77 5.92
C ALA A 116 2.84 -10.11 5.90
N GLY A 117 3.41 -9.89 4.71
CA GLY A 117 4.77 -9.38 4.56
C GLY A 117 5.18 -9.10 3.12
N TYR A 118 6.38 -8.54 2.97
CA TYR A 118 6.97 -8.22 1.67
C TYR A 118 7.16 -9.41 0.72
N PRO A 119 7.48 -10.66 1.17
CA PRO A 119 7.57 -11.80 0.26
C PRO A 119 6.29 -12.04 -0.56
N GLU A 120 5.12 -11.86 0.06
CA GLU A 120 3.83 -11.98 -0.61
C GLU A 120 3.57 -10.81 -1.57
N VAL A 121 3.99 -9.59 -1.20
CA VAL A 121 3.93 -8.41 -2.08
C VAL A 121 4.75 -8.65 -3.34
N PHE A 122 5.97 -9.15 -3.20
CA PHE A 122 6.86 -9.42 -4.32
C PHE A 122 6.30 -10.50 -5.26
N ALA A 123 5.72 -11.55 -4.68
CA ALA A 123 5.06 -12.60 -5.46
C ALA A 123 3.79 -12.10 -6.17
N LEU A 124 2.98 -11.26 -5.52
CA LEU A 124 1.76 -10.67 -6.12
C LEU A 124 2.09 -9.72 -7.26
N LEU A 125 3.13 -8.90 -7.09
CA LEU A 125 3.53 -7.89 -8.05
C LEU A 125 4.47 -8.41 -9.16
N ASP A 126 4.95 -9.65 -9.04
CA ASP A 126 5.93 -10.27 -9.94
C ASP A 126 7.13 -9.33 -10.20
N LEU A 127 7.67 -8.72 -9.13
CA LEU A 127 8.71 -7.71 -9.26
C LEU A 127 10.03 -8.32 -9.77
N PRO A 128 10.71 -7.69 -10.73
CA PRO A 128 12.02 -8.16 -11.20
C PRO A 128 13.06 -8.14 -10.08
N ALA A 129 13.78 -9.26 -9.90
CA ALA A 129 14.76 -9.42 -8.84
C ALA A 129 15.90 -8.38 -8.88
N ASP A 130 16.27 -7.93 -10.07
CA ASP A 130 17.29 -6.89 -10.32
C ASP A 130 16.86 -5.49 -9.87
N LEU A 131 15.55 -5.27 -9.68
CA LEU A 131 14.99 -4.00 -9.22
C LEU A 131 14.66 -3.99 -7.72
N LEU A 132 14.70 -5.15 -7.03
CA LEU A 132 14.51 -5.21 -5.57
C LEU A 132 15.46 -4.30 -4.78
N PRO A 133 16.74 -4.09 -5.16
CA PRO A 133 17.62 -3.15 -4.47
C PRO A 133 17.15 -1.68 -4.47
N LEU A 134 16.14 -1.32 -5.27
CA LEU A 134 15.51 0.01 -5.24
C LEU A 134 14.57 0.21 -4.04
N LEU A 135 14.12 -0.89 -3.40
CA LEU A 135 13.27 -0.82 -2.22
C LEU A 135 14.09 -0.39 -0.99
N PRO A 136 13.47 0.31 -0.01
CA PRO A 136 14.11 0.60 1.27
C PRO A 136 14.63 -0.68 1.95
N GLU A 137 15.76 -0.59 2.64
CA GLU A 137 16.45 -1.74 3.27
C GLU A 137 15.54 -2.61 4.15
N GLY A 138 14.61 -1.99 4.89
CA GLY A 138 13.65 -2.69 5.74
C GLY A 138 12.65 -3.59 4.99
N CYS A 139 12.46 -3.38 3.69
CA CYS A 139 11.57 -4.19 2.84
C CYS A 139 12.24 -5.50 2.38
N LEU A 140 13.57 -5.60 2.49
CA LEU A 140 14.37 -6.71 1.95
C LEU A 140 14.75 -7.76 3.00
N THR A 141 14.37 -7.56 4.27
CA THR A 141 14.71 -8.44 5.39
C THR A 141 14.32 -9.91 5.16
N GLU A 142 13.25 -10.14 4.39
CA GLU A 142 12.74 -11.47 4.04
C GLU A 142 12.84 -11.81 2.54
N ALA A 143 13.56 -11.01 1.74
CA ALA A 143 13.66 -11.23 0.28
C ALA A 143 14.30 -12.59 -0.09
N HIS A 144 15.11 -13.16 0.81
CA HIS A 144 15.72 -14.49 0.67
C HIS A 144 14.70 -15.65 0.61
N LEU A 145 13.43 -15.41 0.98
CA LEU A 145 12.36 -16.41 0.90
C LEU A 145 11.80 -16.59 -0.53
N ILE A 146 12.13 -15.70 -1.47
CA ILE A 146 11.64 -15.74 -2.84
C ILE A 146 12.44 -16.73 -3.71
N ASP A 147 13.74 -16.91 -3.44
CA ASP A 147 14.66 -17.72 -4.24
C ASP A 147 14.46 -19.25 -4.13
N GLN A 148 13.57 -19.74 -3.26
CA GLN A 148 13.39 -21.18 -3.04
C GLN A 148 12.44 -21.87 -4.04
N ARG A 149 11.78 -21.15 -4.96
CA ARG A 149 10.89 -21.77 -5.96
C ARG A 149 11.56 -22.23 -7.24
N THR A 150 12.85 -21.93 -7.44
CA THR A 150 13.57 -22.23 -8.70
C THR A 150 14.54 -23.41 -8.60
N GLN A 151 14.56 -24.15 -7.49
CA GLN A 151 15.48 -25.29 -7.28
C GLN A 151 14.84 -26.68 -7.35
N ASP A 152 13.52 -26.80 -7.55
CA ASP A 152 12.82 -28.10 -7.53
C ASP A 152 12.55 -28.73 -8.91
N ASP A 153 13.15 -28.20 -10.00
CA ASP A 153 13.09 -28.83 -11.34
C ASP A 153 14.51 -29.23 -11.82
N THR A 154 15.16 -30.15 -11.09
CA THR A 154 16.34 -30.90 -11.61
C THR A 154 16.16 -32.41 -11.52
#